data_AF-A0A2V6QXN7-F1
#
_entry.id   AF-A0A2V6QXN7-F1
#
_cell.length_a   1.000
_cell.length_b   1.000
_cell.length_c   1.000
_cell.angle_alpha   90.00
_cell.angle_beta   90.00
_cell.angle_gamma   90.00
#
_symmetry.space_group_name_H-M   'P 1'
#
loop_
_entity.id
_entity.type
_entity.pdbx_description
1 polymer ?
#
loop_
_entity_poly.entity_id
_entity_poly.type
_entity_poly.pdbx_seq_one_letter_code
_entity_poly.pdbx_strand_id
1 'polypeptide(L)'
;MDNERRDEQDDALQLALDRITSEEASRAVHECVYLTGRPPLSDFRYFMTVVAENGHRADERPLIEEWHAAAAHIAELRRQEAGIADNPSIEPVPRRLEALRDRVLEDPIFRHAFQVVPTDIGLVELDQLVVWQKWVDRGHLDLLKQRLGPSPTDEEIFETCLPFEHPKPPMKWMQTHKDTFVLVSPSNDLRFLDSVVLDPSQVIGRSPTGAEAVIIGLVVGFGSNFLNAVHAE
;
A
#
# COMPACT_ATOMS: atom_id res chain seq x y z
N MET A 1 14.50 42.91 -5.55
CA MET A 1 14.35 42.92 -4.09
C MET A 1 13.25 42.00 -3.54
N ASP A 2 11.99 42.05 -4.02
CA ASP A 2 10.97 41.06 -3.58
C ASP A 2 10.89 39.81 -4.46
N ASN A 3 11.32 39.90 -5.73
CA ASN A 3 11.36 38.74 -6.63
C ASN A 3 12.54 37.81 -6.32
N GLU A 4 13.74 38.37 -6.09
CA GLU A 4 14.95 37.61 -5.76
C GLU A 4 14.83 36.85 -4.43
N ARG A 5 14.15 37.43 -3.43
CA ARG A 5 13.89 36.75 -2.14
C ARG A 5 12.86 35.62 -2.25
N ARG A 6 12.01 35.65 -3.28
CA ARG A 6 11.06 34.57 -3.58
C ARG A 6 11.75 33.43 -4.28
N ASP A 7 12.57 33.74 -5.28
CA ASP A 7 13.35 32.76 -6.05
C ASP A 7 14.36 32.04 -5.15
N GLU A 8 15.06 32.74 -4.24
CA GLU A 8 15.98 32.10 -3.28
C GLU A 8 15.28 31.19 -2.26
N GLN A 9 14.02 31.50 -1.93
CA GLN A 9 13.24 30.76 -0.94
C GLN A 9 12.56 29.53 -1.56
N ASP A 10 12.15 29.63 -2.83
CA ASP A 10 11.70 28.51 -3.66
C ASP A 10 12.87 27.56 -3.98
N ASP A 11 14.06 28.07 -4.29
CA ASP A 11 15.27 27.26 -4.50
C ASP A 11 15.72 26.56 -3.21
N ALA A 12 15.68 27.24 -2.06
CA ALA A 12 16.02 26.64 -0.76
C ALA A 12 15.02 25.56 -0.34
N LEU A 13 13.74 25.76 -0.65
CA LEU A 13 12.68 24.79 -0.41
C LEU A 13 12.81 23.59 -1.36
N GLN A 14 13.11 23.82 -2.63
CA GLN A 14 13.38 22.78 -3.61
C GLN A 14 14.63 21.98 -3.21
N LEU A 15 15.69 22.62 -2.73
CA LEU A 15 16.86 21.95 -2.17
C LEU A 15 16.55 21.17 -0.88
N ALA A 16 15.65 21.66 -0.02
CA ALA A 16 15.23 20.94 1.18
C ALA A 16 14.33 19.73 0.84
N LEU A 17 13.46 19.90 -0.15
CA LEU A 17 12.69 18.82 -0.77
C LEU A 17 13.61 17.79 -1.40
N ASP A 18 14.57 18.20 -2.20
CA ASP A 18 15.54 17.33 -2.84
C ASP A 18 16.49 16.70 -1.82
N ARG A 19 16.72 17.30 -0.65
CA ARG A 19 17.49 16.67 0.45
C ARG A 19 16.67 15.67 1.23
N ILE A 20 15.43 15.99 1.61
CA ILE A 20 14.55 15.05 2.32
C ILE A 20 14.17 13.88 1.40
N THR A 21 13.82 14.20 0.15
CA THR A 21 13.51 13.18 -0.86
C THR A 21 14.76 12.47 -1.32
N SER A 22 15.90 13.12 -1.62
CA SER A 22 17.08 12.37 -2.10
C SER A 22 17.93 11.73 -0.99
N GLU A 23 18.08 12.25 0.24
CA GLU A 23 18.83 11.52 1.28
C GLU A 23 18.09 10.26 1.78
N GLU A 24 16.75 10.27 1.79
CA GLU A 24 15.93 9.11 2.18
C GLU A 24 15.52 8.24 0.97
N ALA A 25 15.16 8.82 -0.19
CA ALA A 25 14.88 8.03 -1.40
C ALA A 25 16.14 7.50 -2.10
N SER A 26 17.31 8.16 -2.00
CA SER A 26 18.60 7.56 -2.43
C SER A 26 19.01 6.39 -1.54
N ARG A 27 18.49 6.30 -0.32
CA ARG A 27 18.76 5.19 0.61
C ARG A 27 17.71 4.09 0.57
N ALA A 28 16.55 4.34 -0.04
CA ALA A 28 15.42 3.42 -0.11
C ALA A 28 15.10 3.08 -1.57
N VAL A 29 16.10 2.62 -2.33
CA VAL A 29 15.80 1.82 -3.54
C VAL A 29 15.25 0.49 -3.04
N HIS A 30 13.93 0.39 -2.99
CA HIS A 30 13.25 -0.86 -2.68
C HIS A 30 13.42 -1.81 -3.87
N GLU A 31 14.10 -2.93 -3.63
CA GLU A 31 14.16 -3.97 -4.63
C GLU A 31 12.76 -4.60 -4.76
N CYS A 32 12.14 -4.44 -5.93
CA CYS A 32 10.79 -4.89 -6.17
C CYS A 32 10.75 -5.95 -7.26
N VAL A 33 9.92 -6.97 -7.07
CA VAL A 33 9.55 -7.92 -8.13
C VAL A 33 8.21 -7.49 -8.68
N TYR A 34 8.10 -7.26 -9.99
CA TYR A 34 6.84 -6.90 -10.65
C TYR A 34 6.26 -8.08 -11.42
N LEU A 35 4.96 -8.30 -11.32
CA LEU A 35 4.26 -9.36 -12.04
C LEU A 35 3.98 -8.91 -13.49
N THR A 36 4.81 -9.34 -14.43
CA THR A 36 4.67 -8.99 -15.84
C THR A 36 3.53 -9.77 -16.52
N GLY A 37 2.85 -9.14 -17.50
CA GLY A 37 1.86 -9.79 -18.36
C GLY A 37 0.44 -9.94 -17.78
N ARG A 38 0.25 -9.68 -16.48
CA ARG A 38 -1.08 -9.66 -15.84
C ARG A 38 -1.65 -8.25 -15.66
N PRO A 39 -0.95 -7.29 -15.03
CA PRO A 39 -1.39 -5.90 -14.98
C PRO A 39 -1.49 -5.31 -16.39
N PRO A 40 -2.35 -4.29 -16.61
CA PRO A 40 -2.44 -3.59 -17.89
C PRO A 40 -1.07 -3.10 -18.38
N LEU A 41 -0.85 -3.12 -19.69
CA LEU A 41 0.41 -2.64 -20.29
C LEU A 41 0.73 -1.19 -19.86
N SER A 42 -0.28 -0.35 -19.70
CA SER A 42 -0.12 1.02 -19.20
C SER A 42 0.50 1.07 -17.81
N ASP A 43 0.05 0.20 -16.91
CA ASP A 43 0.53 0.13 -15.52
C ASP A 43 1.96 -0.38 -15.47
N PHE A 44 2.25 -1.41 -16.27
CA PHE A 44 3.61 -1.96 -16.40
C PHE A 44 4.58 -0.92 -16.96
N ARG A 45 4.20 -0.24 -18.06
CA ARG A 45 5.01 0.84 -18.65
C ARG A 45 5.24 1.97 -17.67
N TYR A 46 4.18 2.43 -16.99
CA TYR A 46 4.30 3.48 -15.98
C TYR A 46 5.28 3.08 -14.88
N PHE A 47 5.15 1.86 -14.34
CA PHE A 47 6.08 1.38 -13.31
C PHE A 47 7.53 1.34 -13.82
N MET A 48 7.76 0.75 -14.99
CA MET A 48 9.11 0.56 -15.51
C MET A 48 9.78 1.86 -15.98
N THR A 49 9.00 2.89 -16.37
CA THR A 49 9.55 4.15 -16.90
C THR A 49 9.57 5.29 -15.88
N VAL A 50 8.63 5.29 -14.93
CA VAL A 50 8.45 6.39 -13.96
C VAL A 50 8.89 5.99 -12.55
N VAL A 51 8.64 4.74 -12.13
CA VAL A 51 8.86 4.30 -10.75
C VAL A 51 10.23 3.64 -10.56
N ALA A 52 10.69 2.85 -11.54
CA ALA A 52 11.98 2.19 -11.47
C ALA A 52 13.15 3.19 -11.49
N GLU A 53 14.20 2.92 -10.71
CA GLU A 53 15.37 3.81 -10.52
C GLU A 53 15.98 4.32 -11.84
N ASN A 54 16.02 3.47 -12.87
CA ASN A 54 16.56 3.79 -14.20
C ASN A 54 15.47 3.91 -15.29
N GLY A 55 14.21 4.05 -14.90
CA GLY A 55 13.08 4.02 -15.83
C GLY A 55 13.09 5.12 -16.89
N HIS A 56 13.59 6.31 -16.54
CA HIS A 56 13.75 7.44 -17.46
C HIS A 56 14.70 7.16 -18.64
N ARG A 57 15.49 6.09 -18.59
CA ARG A 57 16.40 5.64 -19.66
C ARG A 57 15.94 4.35 -20.34
N ALA A 58 14.81 3.79 -19.93
CA ALA A 58 14.34 2.52 -20.46
C ALA A 58 13.88 2.69 -21.92
N ASP A 59 14.26 1.75 -22.78
CA ASP A 59 13.65 1.62 -24.11
C ASP A 59 12.28 0.95 -23.93
N GLU A 60 11.23 1.58 -24.45
CA GLU A 60 9.88 1.07 -24.33
C GLU A 60 9.62 -0.18 -25.17
N ARG A 61 10.31 -0.35 -26.30
CA ARG A 61 9.99 -1.46 -27.22
C ARG A 61 10.30 -2.82 -26.59
N PRO A 62 11.50 -3.07 -26.00
CA PRO A 62 11.78 -4.31 -25.31
C PRO A 62 10.81 -4.58 -24.15
N LEU A 63 10.39 -3.53 -23.41
CA LEU A 63 9.42 -3.66 -22.33
C LEU A 63 8.05 -4.12 -22.84
N ILE A 64 7.58 -3.56 -23.96
CA ILE A 64 6.30 -3.96 -24.57
C ILE A 64 6.38 -5.41 -25.06
N GLU A 65 7.49 -5.81 -25.69
CA GLU A 65 7.72 -7.18 -26.14
C GLU A 65 7.75 -8.18 -24.98
N GLU A 66 8.45 -7.85 -23.89
CA GLU A 66 8.47 -8.64 -22.66
C GLU A 66 7.08 -8.80 -22.07
N TRP A 67 6.31 -7.71 -21.99
CA TRP A 67 4.95 -7.73 -21.49
C TRP A 67 4.06 -8.65 -22.34
N HIS A 68 4.15 -8.56 -23.67
CA HIS A 68 3.39 -9.44 -24.57
C HIS A 68 3.77 -10.91 -24.42
N ALA A 69 5.06 -11.22 -24.29
CA ALA A 69 5.53 -12.58 -24.07
C ALA A 69 4.98 -13.16 -22.75
N ALA A 70 5.07 -12.40 -21.66
CA ALA A 70 4.50 -12.80 -20.37
C ALA A 70 2.97 -12.94 -20.43
N ALA A 71 2.27 -12.00 -21.08
CA ALA A 71 0.82 -12.06 -21.23
C ALA A 71 0.37 -13.30 -22.02
N ALA A 72 1.11 -13.67 -23.07
CA ALA A 72 0.86 -14.90 -23.82
C ALA A 72 1.08 -16.15 -22.95
N HIS A 73 2.14 -16.18 -22.14
CA HIS A 73 2.37 -17.28 -21.21
C HIS A 73 1.26 -17.41 -20.16
N ILE A 74 0.81 -16.29 -19.57
CA ILE A 74 -0.32 -16.29 -18.63
C ILE A 74 -1.63 -16.76 -19.30
N ALA A 75 -1.87 -16.37 -20.54
CA ALA A 75 -3.03 -16.83 -21.30
C ALA A 75 -2.99 -18.35 -21.54
N GLU A 76 -1.81 -18.91 -21.77
CA GLU A 76 -1.61 -20.35 -21.87
C GLU A 76 -1.93 -21.05 -20.54
N LEU A 77 -1.35 -20.58 -19.43
CA LEU A 77 -1.60 -21.14 -18.10
C LEU A 77 -3.09 -21.10 -17.75
N ARG A 78 -3.78 -19.97 -17.99
CA ARG A 78 -5.23 -19.85 -17.77
C ARG A 78 -6.05 -20.90 -18.52
N ARG A 79 -5.59 -21.33 -19.70
CA ARG A 79 -6.27 -22.36 -20.48
C ARG A 79 -5.94 -23.77 -20.00
N GLN A 80 -4.68 -24.03 -19.66
CA GLN A 80 -4.21 -25.35 -19.21
C GLN A 80 -4.64 -25.67 -17.77
N GLU A 81 -4.71 -24.65 -16.93
CA GLU A 81 -4.98 -24.74 -15.49
C GLU A 81 -6.41 -24.29 -15.14
N ALA A 82 -7.29 -24.21 -16.14
CA ALA A 82 -8.69 -23.89 -15.92
C ALA A 82 -9.32 -24.88 -14.92
N GLY A 83 -9.99 -24.39 -13.89
CA GLY A 83 -10.59 -25.23 -12.87
C GLY A 83 -9.69 -25.61 -11.70
N ILE A 84 -8.36 -25.42 -11.79
CA ILE A 84 -7.44 -25.88 -10.74
C ILE A 84 -7.63 -25.11 -9.43
N ALA A 85 -7.84 -23.80 -9.52
CA ALA A 85 -8.07 -22.92 -8.37
C ALA A 85 -9.56 -22.65 -8.11
N ASP A 86 -10.45 -23.43 -8.74
CA ASP A 86 -11.90 -23.29 -8.58
C ASP A 86 -12.31 -24.10 -7.34
N ASN A 87 -13.00 -23.46 -6.39
CA ASN A 87 -13.50 -24.07 -5.15
C ASN A 87 -12.40 -24.56 -4.18
N PRO A 88 -11.49 -23.70 -3.73
CA PRO A 88 -10.53 -24.05 -2.68
C PRO A 88 -11.27 -24.46 -1.39
N SER A 89 -10.68 -25.36 -0.61
CA SER A 89 -11.20 -25.66 0.74
C SER A 89 -11.05 -24.42 1.64
N ILE A 90 -12.15 -24.02 2.28
CA ILE A 90 -12.17 -22.97 3.30
C ILE A 90 -12.50 -23.63 4.63
N GLU A 91 -11.50 -23.77 5.49
CA GLU A 91 -11.63 -24.40 6.79
C GLU A 91 -11.90 -23.36 7.89
N PRO A 92 -12.68 -23.71 8.94
CA PRO A 92 -12.87 -22.83 10.07
C PRO A 92 -11.55 -22.59 10.81
N VAL A 93 -11.42 -21.40 11.40
CA VAL A 93 -10.28 -21.08 12.27
C VAL A 93 -10.22 -22.07 13.44
N PRO A 94 -9.05 -22.67 13.75
CA PRO A 94 -8.91 -23.59 14.86
C PRO A 94 -9.26 -22.94 16.20
N ARG A 95 -9.81 -23.72 17.13
CA ARG A 95 -10.26 -23.22 18.45
C ARG A 95 -9.23 -22.37 19.21
N ARG A 96 -7.94 -22.69 19.07
CA ARG A 96 -6.85 -21.93 19.71
C ARG A 96 -6.74 -20.47 19.24
N LEU A 97 -7.18 -20.18 18.01
CA LEU A 97 -7.12 -18.87 17.38
C LEU A 97 -8.46 -18.11 17.42
N GLU A 98 -9.53 -18.70 17.96
CA GLU A 98 -10.87 -18.05 18.00
C GLU A 98 -10.82 -16.69 18.70
N ALA A 99 -10.04 -16.58 19.78
CA ALA A 99 -9.87 -15.29 20.48
C ALA A 99 -9.22 -14.21 19.60
N LEU A 100 -8.27 -14.58 18.73
CA LEU A 100 -7.64 -13.63 17.80
C LEU A 100 -8.61 -13.25 16.67
N ARG A 101 -9.37 -14.22 16.15
CA ARG A 101 -10.46 -13.98 15.19
C ARG A 101 -11.46 -12.97 15.75
N ASP A 102 -11.93 -13.18 16.97
CA ASP A 102 -12.94 -12.31 17.57
C ASP A 102 -12.41 -10.88 17.74
N ARG A 103 -11.12 -10.71 18.06
CA ARG A 103 -10.47 -9.39 18.09
C ARG A 103 -10.48 -8.69 16.73
N VAL A 104 -10.23 -9.42 15.63
CA VAL A 104 -10.31 -8.86 14.26
C VAL A 104 -11.76 -8.45 13.95
N LEU A 105 -12.73 -9.28 14.28
CA LEU A 105 -14.15 -8.98 14.03
C LEU A 105 -14.68 -7.81 14.88
N GLU A 106 -14.03 -7.52 16.01
CA GLU A 106 -14.31 -6.36 16.86
C GLU A 106 -13.59 -5.08 16.46
N ASP A 107 -12.54 -5.18 15.65
CA ASP A 107 -11.76 -4.04 15.18
C ASP A 107 -12.61 -3.06 14.35
N PRO A 108 -12.70 -1.78 14.73
CA PRO A 108 -13.39 -0.75 13.97
C PRO A 108 -12.92 -0.61 12.52
N ILE A 109 -11.62 -0.80 12.25
CA ILE A 109 -11.06 -0.69 10.90
C ILE A 109 -11.57 -1.84 10.03
N PHE A 110 -11.51 -3.08 10.54
CA PHE A 110 -12.08 -4.24 9.86
C PHE A 110 -13.57 -4.07 9.58
N ARG A 111 -14.36 -3.72 10.60
CA ARG A 111 -15.81 -3.52 10.45
C ARG A 111 -16.15 -2.49 9.39
N HIS A 112 -15.42 -1.38 9.35
CA HIS A 112 -15.65 -0.34 8.37
C HIS A 112 -15.25 -0.78 6.95
N ALA A 113 -14.09 -1.44 6.80
CA ALA A 113 -13.58 -1.90 5.52
C ALA A 113 -14.49 -2.95 4.86
N PHE A 114 -15.09 -3.83 5.66
CA PHE A 114 -15.91 -4.96 5.18
C PHE A 114 -17.41 -4.80 5.45
N GLN A 115 -17.90 -3.60 5.73
CA GLN A 115 -19.31 -3.36 6.09
C GLN A 115 -20.33 -3.69 4.99
N VAL A 116 -19.89 -3.79 3.72
CA VAL A 116 -20.79 -3.89 2.56
C VAL A 116 -21.00 -5.34 2.10
N VAL A 117 -20.04 -6.23 2.39
CA VAL A 117 -20.05 -7.61 1.88
C VAL A 117 -19.98 -8.61 3.03
N PRO A 118 -20.70 -9.74 2.96
CA PRO A 118 -20.51 -10.84 3.90
C PRO A 118 -19.03 -11.23 3.94
N THR A 119 -18.46 -11.25 5.13
CA THR A 119 -17.04 -11.54 5.34
C THR A 119 -16.90 -12.51 6.49
N ASP A 120 -16.07 -13.52 6.32
CA ASP A 120 -15.70 -14.49 7.35
C ASP A 120 -14.18 -14.68 7.36
N ILE A 121 -13.67 -15.24 8.43
CA ILE A 121 -12.25 -15.54 8.60
C ILE A 121 -12.09 -17.06 8.64
N GLY A 122 -11.29 -17.59 7.73
CA GLY A 122 -11.02 -19.02 7.60
C GLY A 122 -9.57 -19.30 7.19
N LEU A 123 -9.21 -20.57 7.24
CA LEU A 123 -7.96 -21.09 6.71
C LEU A 123 -8.19 -21.55 5.26
N VAL A 124 -7.24 -21.22 4.41
CA VAL A 124 -7.25 -21.58 2.99
C VAL A 124 -5.86 -22.01 2.58
N GLU A 125 -5.77 -23.03 1.74
CA GLU A 125 -4.50 -23.47 1.18
C GLU A 125 -4.07 -22.50 0.06
N LEU A 126 -2.97 -21.77 0.29
CA LEU A 126 -2.51 -20.72 -0.65
C LEU A 126 -2.15 -21.27 -2.04
N ASP A 127 -1.76 -22.54 -2.13
CA ASP A 127 -1.45 -23.21 -3.40
C ASP A 127 -2.69 -23.50 -4.27
N GLN A 128 -3.88 -23.44 -3.67
CA GLN A 128 -5.18 -23.55 -4.34
C GLN A 128 -5.76 -22.18 -4.70
N LEU A 129 -5.04 -21.09 -4.44
CA LEU A 129 -5.50 -19.73 -4.73
C LEU A 129 -4.71 -19.10 -5.88
N VAL A 130 -5.41 -18.26 -6.64
CA VAL A 130 -4.77 -17.36 -7.59
C VAL A 130 -4.40 -16.06 -6.87
N VAL A 131 -3.14 -15.93 -6.48
CA VAL A 131 -2.62 -14.70 -5.88
C VAL A 131 -2.59 -13.58 -6.92
N TRP A 132 -3.12 -12.42 -6.56
CA TRP A 132 -3.00 -11.20 -7.34
C TRP A 132 -2.26 -10.12 -6.57
N GLN A 133 -1.01 -9.89 -6.95
CA GLN A 133 -0.20 -8.78 -6.44
C GLN A 133 0.65 -8.24 -7.59
N LYS A 134 0.52 -6.94 -7.88
CA LYS A 134 1.20 -6.31 -9.02
C LYS A 134 2.72 -6.29 -8.83
N TRP A 135 3.18 -6.08 -7.60
CA TRP A 135 4.59 -6.11 -7.25
C TRP A 135 4.78 -6.42 -5.76
N VAL A 136 5.92 -6.99 -5.44
CA VAL A 136 6.34 -7.37 -4.08
C VAL A 136 7.62 -6.62 -3.74
N ASP A 137 7.63 -5.96 -2.59
CA ASP A 137 8.83 -5.36 -2.00
C ASP A 137 9.69 -6.47 -1.35
N ARG A 138 10.90 -6.69 -1.87
CA ARG A 138 11.82 -7.71 -1.34
C ARG A 138 12.36 -7.33 0.03
N GLY A 139 12.57 -6.05 0.30
CA GLY A 139 13.00 -5.59 1.62
C GLY A 139 11.95 -5.89 2.68
N HIS A 140 10.67 -5.67 2.38
CA HIS A 140 9.57 -6.04 3.27
C HIS A 140 9.48 -7.57 3.46
N LEU A 141 9.67 -8.34 2.38
CA LEU A 141 9.71 -9.80 2.46
C LEU A 141 10.83 -10.30 3.39
N ASP A 142 12.01 -9.72 3.29
CA ASP A 142 13.16 -10.11 4.12
C ASP A 142 12.94 -9.74 5.59
N LEU A 143 12.37 -8.57 5.86
CA LEU A 143 11.94 -8.18 7.22
C LEU A 143 10.90 -9.16 7.77
N LEU A 144 9.93 -9.57 6.96
CA LEU A 144 8.89 -10.51 7.39
C LEU A 144 9.47 -11.89 7.71
N LYS A 145 10.38 -12.39 6.87
CA LYS A 145 11.12 -13.64 7.12
C LYS A 145 11.96 -13.57 8.39
N GLN A 146 12.63 -12.44 8.62
CA GLN A 146 13.43 -12.26 9.83
C GLN A 146 12.54 -12.25 11.09
N ARG A 147 11.36 -11.62 11.01
CA ARG A 147 10.41 -11.55 12.13
C ARG A 147 9.77 -12.89 12.45
N LEU A 148 9.30 -13.62 11.44
CA LEU A 148 8.61 -14.90 11.61
C LEU A 148 9.57 -16.08 11.85
N GLY A 149 10.81 -15.95 11.40
CA GLY A 149 11.76 -17.06 11.44
C GLY A 149 11.36 -18.23 10.53
N PRO A 150 12.04 -19.38 10.64
CA PRO A 150 11.82 -20.53 9.76
C PRO A 150 10.62 -21.40 10.12
N SER A 151 10.02 -21.19 11.30
CA SER A 151 8.92 -22.00 11.82
C SER A 151 8.02 -21.14 12.70
N PRO A 152 7.28 -20.17 12.11
CA PRO A 152 6.34 -19.35 12.87
C PRO A 152 5.23 -20.19 13.46
N THR A 153 4.71 -19.74 14.60
CA THR A 153 3.50 -20.27 15.23
C THR A 153 2.24 -19.85 14.43
N ASP A 154 1.14 -20.56 14.64
CA ASP A 154 -0.13 -20.22 13.98
C ASP A 154 -0.61 -18.83 14.39
N GLU A 155 -0.36 -18.43 15.63
CA GLU A 155 -0.67 -17.10 16.15
C GLU A 155 0.14 -16.02 15.42
N GLU A 156 1.45 -16.22 15.21
CA GLU A 156 2.30 -15.28 14.46
C GLU A 156 1.91 -15.16 12.98
N ILE A 157 1.49 -16.27 12.36
CA ILE A 157 0.93 -16.26 11.00
C ILE A 157 -0.39 -15.49 11.00
N PHE A 158 -1.29 -15.78 11.94
CA PHE A 158 -2.59 -15.12 12.04
C PHE A 158 -2.45 -13.61 12.19
N GLU A 159 -1.63 -13.14 13.14
CA GLU A 159 -1.40 -11.71 13.39
C GLU A 159 -0.69 -11.01 12.22
N THR A 160 0.11 -11.75 11.45
CA THR A 160 0.73 -11.23 10.23
C THR A 160 -0.29 -11.06 9.11
N CYS A 161 -1.19 -12.03 8.92
CA CYS A 161 -2.20 -11.98 7.85
C CYS A 161 -3.36 -11.04 8.19
N LEU A 162 -3.72 -10.91 9.46
CA LEU A 162 -4.87 -10.14 9.94
C LEU A 162 -4.46 -9.19 11.08
N PRO A 163 -3.63 -8.18 10.81
CA PRO A 163 -3.12 -7.29 11.85
C PRO A 163 -4.22 -6.38 12.41
N PHE A 164 -4.51 -6.49 13.70
CA PHE A 164 -5.48 -5.64 14.40
C PHE A 164 -4.81 -4.60 15.34
N GLU A 165 -3.48 -4.59 15.43
CA GLU A 165 -2.74 -3.61 16.22
C GLU A 165 -2.51 -2.29 15.47
N HIS A 166 -2.61 -2.31 14.14
CA HIS A 166 -2.47 -1.15 13.25
C HIS A 166 -1.22 -0.30 13.55
N PRO A 167 -0.01 -0.89 13.44
CA PRO A 167 1.21 -0.16 13.71
C PRO A 167 1.28 1.08 12.81
N LYS A 168 1.78 2.18 13.37
CA LYS A 168 1.97 3.44 12.66
C LYS A 168 3.46 3.69 12.50
N PRO A 169 4.06 3.26 11.37
CA PRO A 169 5.44 3.60 11.04
C PRO A 169 5.67 5.11 11.20
N PRO A 170 6.90 5.52 11.54
CA PRO A 170 7.22 6.94 11.64
C PRO A 170 6.91 7.65 10.32
N MET A 171 6.38 8.85 10.42
CA MET A 171 6.07 9.69 9.28
C MET A 171 6.63 11.09 9.53
N LYS A 172 7.26 11.65 8.52
CA LYS A 172 7.65 13.06 8.46
C LYS A 172 6.70 13.77 7.53
N TRP A 173 6.48 15.05 7.76
CA TRP A 173 5.70 15.88 6.85
C TRP A 173 6.30 17.28 6.76
N MET A 174 6.01 17.94 5.64
CA MET A 174 6.40 19.31 5.37
C MET A 174 5.32 19.99 4.54
N GLN A 175 5.12 21.29 4.77
CA GLN A 175 4.32 22.13 3.89
C GLN A 175 5.26 22.85 2.93
N THR A 176 5.11 22.60 1.63
CA THR A 176 5.96 23.22 0.60
C THR A 176 5.35 24.51 0.08
N HIS A 177 4.02 24.55 0.00
CA HIS A 177 3.28 25.75 -0.41
C HIS A 177 2.05 25.91 0.46
N LYS A 178 1.34 27.04 0.35
CA LYS A 178 0.15 27.31 1.18
C LYS A 178 -0.89 26.19 1.15
N ASP A 179 -0.93 25.43 0.07
CA ASP A 179 -1.89 24.37 -0.25
C ASP A 179 -1.23 23.01 -0.55
N THR A 180 0.10 22.91 -0.47
CA THR A 180 0.83 21.67 -0.80
C THR A 180 1.56 21.12 0.41
N PHE A 181 1.28 19.86 0.73
CA PHE A 181 1.87 19.11 1.83
C PHE A 181 2.52 17.85 1.29
N VAL A 182 3.73 17.57 1.76
CA VAL A 182 4.49 16.36 1.44
C VAL A 182 4.64 15.55 2.70
N LEU A 183 4.23 14.28 2.65
CA LEU A 183 4.32 13.32 3.74
C LEU A 183 5.19 12.15 3.29
N VAL A 184 6.12 11.72 4.14
CA VAL A 184 7.11 10.69 3.83
C VAL A 184 7.18 9.69 4.97
N SER A 185 7.19 8.40 4.63
CA SER A 185 7.37 7.30 5.58
C SER A 185 8.30 6.25 4.96
N PRO A 186 9.10 5.52 5.76
CA PRO A 186 9.82 4.34 5.28
C PRO A 186 8.89 3.17 4.91
N SER A 187 7.60 3.24 5.27
CA SER A 187 6.61 2.28 4.81
C SER A 187 6.02 2.71 3.47
N ASN A 188 5.92 1.77 2.54
CA ASN A 188 5.26 1.95 1.24
C ASN A 188 3.71 1.93 1.32
N ASP A 189 3.16 1.84 2.52
CA ASP A 189 1.72 1.72 2.77
C ASP A 189 1.05 3.04 3.19
N LEU A 190 1.84 4.13 3.34
CA LEU A 190 1.32 5.47 3.61
C LEU A 190 0.43 5.93 2.44
N ARG A 191 -0.82 6.29 2.75
CA ARG A 191 -1.83 6.66 1.74
C ARG A 191 -2.86 7.64 2.28
N PHE A 192 -3.51 8.32 1.35
CA PHE A 192 -4.76 9.02 1.63
C PHE A 192 -5.84 8.01 2.01
N LEU A 193 -6.53 8.26 3.12
CA LEU A 193 -7.61 7.40 3.63
C LEU A 193 -8.99 7.99 3.34
N ASP A 194 -9.20 9.26 3.67
CA ASP A 194 -10.48 9.93 3.49
C ASP A 194 -10.35 11.46 3.57
N SER A 195 -11.40 12.16 3.16
CA SER A 195 -11.59 13.60 3.38
C SER A 195 -12.84 13.83 4.21
N VAL A 196 -12.71 14.60 5.29
CA VAL A 196 -13.81 14.89 6.21
C VAL A 196 -14.13 16.37 6.23
N VAL A 197 -15.41 16.68 6.39
CA VAL A 197 -15.89 18.05 6.60
C VAL A 197 -16.04 18.27 8.10
N LEU A 198 -15.34 19.27 8.61
CA LEU A 198 -15.31 19.61 10.04
C LEU A 198 -15.90 21.01 10.25
N ASP A 199 -16.68 21.14 11.31
CA ASP A 199 -17.03 22.45 11.85
C ASP A 199 -15.76 23.13 12.41
N PRO A 200 -15.56 24.43 12.19
CA PRO A 200 -14.40 25.16 12.73
C PRO A 200 -14.20 24.98 14.24
N SER A 201 -15.27 24.81 15.02
CA SER A 201 -15.18 24.61 16.46
C SER A 201 -14.55 23.27 16.86
N GLN A 202 -14.47 22.29 15.95
CA GLN A 202 -13.86 20.98 16.21
C GLN A 202 -12.33 21.03 16.19
N VAL A 203 -11.71 22.09 15.63
CA VAL A 203 -10.25 22.22 15.52
C VAL A 203 -9.72 23.27 16.50
N ILE A 204 -9.15 22.79 17.60
CA ILE A 204 -8.61 23.62 18.68
C ILE A 204 -7.21 24.18 18.36
N GLY A 205 -6.81 25.24 19.06
CA GLY A 205 -5.44 25.76 19.01
C GLY A 205 -5.10 26.59 17.76
N ARG A 206 -6.09 26.94 16.96
CA ARG A 206 -5.96 27.84 15.81
C ARG A 206 -6.48 29.24 16.14
N SER A 207 -5.93 30.24 15.46
CA SER A 207 -6.46 31.61 15.46
C SER A 207 -7.08 31.87 14.09
N PRO A 208 -8.42 31.94 13.96
CA PRO A 208 -9.07 32.26 12.71
C PRO A 208 -8.65 33.64 12.21
N THR A 209 -8.43 33.77 10.90
CA THR A 209 -8.14 35.07 10.25
C THR A 209 -9.41 35.77 9.75
N GLY A 210 -10.57 35.11 9.86
CA GLY A 210 -11.87 35.62 9.44
C GLY A 210 -13.03 34.73 9.92
N ALA A 211 -14.23 34.97 9.39
CA ALA A 211 -15.40 34.15 9.67
C ALA A 211 -15.32 32.82 8.91
N GLU A 212 -14.76 31.80 9.56
CA GLU A 212 -14.64 30.44 9.00
C GLU A 212 -16.03 29.79 8.87
N ALA A 213 -16.34 29.24 7.69
CA ALA A 213 -17.60 28.52 7.46
C ALA A 213 -17.45 27.01 7.65
N VAL A 214 -16.29 26.44 7.26
CA VAL A 214 -16.02 25.00 7.28
C VAL A 214 -14.52 24.73 7.20
N ILE A 215 -14.09 23.59 7.71
CA ILE A 215 -12.74 23.04 7.55
C ILE A 215 -12.81 21.74 6.77
N ILE A 216 -11.90 21.56 5.81
CA ILE A 216 -11.69 20.27 5.13
C ILE A 216 -10.48 19.59 5.77
N GLY A 217 -10.71 18.45 6.39
CA GLY A 217 -9.67 17.58 6.93
C GLY A 217 -9.27 16.52 5.91
N LEU A 218 -7.98 16.39 5.64
CA LEU A 218 -7.43 15.28 4.85
C LEU A 218 -6.85 14.24 5.81
N VAL A 219 -7.36 13.02 5.75
CA VAL A 219 -6.92 11.92 6.61
C VAL A 219 -5.88 11.11 5.83
N VAL A 220 -4.63 11.14 6.33
CA VAL A 220 -3.52 10.36 5.79
C VAL A 220 -3.09 9.36 6.85
N GLY A 221 -2.85 8.12 6.44
CA GLY A 221 -2.46 7.06 7.35
C GLY A 221 -1.98 5.82 6.60
N PHE A 222 -2.11 4.67 7.23
CA PHE A 222 -1.66 3.38 6.69
C PHE A 222 -2.88 2.51 6.40
N GLY A 223 -2.73 1.61 5.42
CA GLY A 223 -3.75 0.61 5.11
C GLY A 223 -3.91 -0.39 6.25
N SER A 224 -5.03 -1.10 6.24
CA SER A 224 -5.31 -2.15 7.22
C SER A 224 -4.50 -3.44 6.99
N ASN A 225 -3.93 -3.62 5.79
CA ASN A 225 -3.05 -4.74 5.42
C ASN A 225 -3.61 -6.14 5.73
N PHE A 226 -4.93 -6.30 5.70
CA PHE A 226 -5.56 -7.62 5.79
C PHE A 226 -5.29 -8.42 4.51
N LEU A 227 -4.82 -9.66 4.67
CA LEU A 227 -4.77 -10.62 3.59
C LEU A 227 -6.20 -11.11 3.31
N ASN A 228 -6.70 -10.81 2.11
CA ASN A 228 -8.07 -11.11 1.73
C ASN A 228 -8.11 -12.07 0.55
N ALA A 229 -9.08 -12.98 0.58
CA ALA A 229 -9.47 -13.79 -0.56
C ALA A 229 -10.90 -13.43 -0.95
N VAL A 230 -11.19 -13.46 -2.26
CA VAL A 230 -12.54 -13.26 -2.79
C VAL A 230 -13.05 -14.61 -3.25
N HIS A 231 -14.19 -15.01 -2.70
CA HIS A 231 -14.94 -16.18 -3.14
C HIS A 231 -16.26 -15.70 -3.75
N ALA A 232 -16.55 -16.12 -4.98
CA ALA A 232 -17.79 -15.81 -5.68
C ALA A 232 -18.43 -17.11 -6.15
N GLU A 233 -19.68 -17.32 -5.75
CA GLU A 233 -20.53 -18.46 -6.16
C GLU A 233 -21.32 -18.15 -7.44
#